data_AF-A0AA37FLN9-F1
#
_entry.id   AF-A0AA37FLN9-F1
#
_cell.length_a   1.000
_cell.length_b   1.000
_cell.length_c   1.000
_cell.angle_alpha   90.00
_cell.angle_beta   90.00
_cell.angle_gamma   90.00
#
_symmetry.space_group_name_H-M   'P 1'
#
loop_
_entity.id
_entity.type
_entity.pdbx_description
1 polymer ?
#
loop_
_entity_poly.entity_id
_entity_poly.type
_entity_poly.pdbx_seq_one_letter_code
_entity_poly.pdbx_strand_id
1 'polypeptide(L)'
;MKIVKWWFILTLISMSIYTPVYLIANDSLDALDEATLIDLLPTVGMMNRDYEHQAAVLARRGIDVDKQLSDALDDNPLIDDYSIDFVDSAEARKVLLVSGEKLVEIKAETESGNELLMVFTTLDKKFLKHYAAIGPMVRLAISNGEDSYEVSPEDMQLYLTVLFADKEEHAAEAINRLESLLPSKAQKARQALVAAEASNPVEAQPVAAPVAGLQTAIETHIQQEIARDGGAEYAEARVVQELDLNADGAQDALVLYSIEGQGGGNSAVQTLAVFHSEEGGYALRASTVVNGSATGVKLLAPQTIAASSLTLGPDDPMCCPSVESLQKFSWNGQELVELR
;
A
#
# COMPACT_ATOMS: atom_id res chain seq x y z
N MET A 1 -5.70 43.00 -49.99
CA MET A 1 -4.64 41.95 -49.88
C MET A 1 -3.62 42.20 -48.77
N LYS A 2 -3.10 43.43 -48.56
CA LYS A 2 -2.08 43.71 -47.52
C LYS A 2 -2.58 43.50 -46.08
N ILE A 3 -3.82 43.88 -45.78
CA ILE A 3 -4.43 43.70 -44.44
C ILE A 3 -4.57 42.23 -44.06
N VAL A 4 -4.99 41.36 -45.01
CA VAL A 4 -5.10 39.91 -44.78
C VAL A 4 -3.74 39.28 -44.51
N LYS A 5 -2.69 39.74 -45.21
CA LYS A 5 -1.31 39.30 -44.96
C LYS A 5 -0.83 39.68 -43.56
N TRP A 6 -1.07 40.91 -43.12
CA TRP A 6 -0.68 41.37 -41.79
C TRP A 6 -1.46 40.65 -40.68
N TRP A 7 -2.76 40.44 -40.86
CA TRP A 7 -3.57 39.64 -39.94
C TRP A 7 -3.03 38.22 -39.82
N PHE A 8 -2.76 37.54 -40.94
CA PHE A 8 -2.24 36.18 -40.93
C PHE A 8 -0.85 36.07 -40.27
N ILE A 9 0.04 37.04 -40.51
CA ILE A 9 1.36 37.10 -39.87
C ILE A 9 1.21 37.30 -38.35
N LEU A 10 0.33 38.21 -37.91
CA LEU A 10 0.07 38.44 -36.50
C LEU A 10 -0.55 37.21 -35.81
N THR A 11 -1.44 36.48 -36.49
CA THR A 11 -2.00 35.23 -35.97
C THR A 11 -0.92 34.14 -35.86
N LEU A 12 -0.03 34.02 -36.86
CA LEU A 12 1.09 33.08 -36.78
C LEU A 12 2.06 33.43 -35.64
N ILE A 13 2.39 34.71 -35.44
CA ILE A 13 3.22 35.16 -34.33
C ILE A 13 2.52 34.88 -33.00
N SER A 14 1.23 35.20 -32.89
CA SER A 14 0.42 34.90 -31.71
C SER A 14 0.40 33.41 -31.41
N MET A 15 0.18 32.54 -32.40
CA MET A 15 0.24 31.08 -32.18
C MET A 15 1.66 30.62 -31.86
N SER A 16 2.70 31.18 -32.46
CA SER A 16 4.09 30.78 -32.19
C SER A 16 4.55 31.14 -30.78
N ILE A 17 3.97 32.19 -30.18
CA ILE A 17 4.24 32.59 -28.80
C ILE A 17 3.30 31.88 -27.83
N TYR A 18 2.01 31.82 -28.14
CA TYR A 18 0.98 31.31 -27.25
C TYR A 18 1.00 29.78 -27.17
N THR A 19 1.29 29.08 -28.26
CA THR A 19 1.24 27.59 -28.27
C THR A 19 2.34 26.97 -27.39
N PRO A 20 3.62 27.41 -27.44
CA PRO A 20 4.64 26.88 -26.54
C PRO A 20 4.34 27.23 -25.08
N VAL A 21 3.94 28.47 -24.79
CA VAL A 21 3.59 28.88 -23.41
C VAL A 21 2.39 28.07 -22.91
N TYR A 22 1.35 27.86 -23.73
CA TYR A 22 0.18 27.08 -23.36
C TYR A 22 0.46 25.58 -23.20
N LEU A 23 1.45 25.05 -23.92
CA LEU A 23 1.88 23.64 -23.80
C LEU A 23 2.82 23.41 -22.62
N ILE A 24 3.48 24.46 -22.12
CA ILE A 24 4.45 24.38 -21.00
C ILE A 24 3.82 24.83 -19.67
N ALA A 25 2.86 25.77 -19.68
CA ALA A 25 2.31 26.42 -18.47
C ALA A 25 1.17 25.66 -17.77
N ASN A 26 1.20 24.33 -17.77
CA ASN A 26 0.28 23.47 -17.00
C ASN A 26 0.84 22.03 -17.03
N ASP A 27 2.03 21.86 -16.47
CA ASP A 27 2.67 20.55 -16.38
C ASP A 27 2.11 19.80 -15.16
N SER A 28 2.32 18.49 -15.13
CA SER A 28 1.83 17.58 -14.09
C SER A 28 2.33 17.94 -12.68
N LEU A 29 3.44 18.68 -12.58
CA LEU A 29 3.97 19.22 -11.32
C LEU A 29 3.04 20.31 -10.75
N ASP A 30 2.73 21.34 -11.54
CA ASP A 30 1.83 22.43 -11.14
C ASP A 30 0.44 21.89 -10.75
N ALA A 31 -0.05 20.89 -11.51
CA ALA A 31 -1.35 20.29 -11.21
C ALA A 31 -1.38 19.58 -9.86
N LEU A 32 -0.27 18.96 -9.46
CA LEU A 32 -0.15 18.29 -8.17
C LEU A 32 0.06 19.29 -7.02
N ASP A 33 0.83 20.36 -7.28
CA ASP A 33 1.07 21.46 -6.33
C ASP A 33 -0.24 22.17 -5.96
N GLU A 34 -1.07 22.49 -6.96
CA GLU A 34 -2.36 23.17 -6.78
C GLU A 34 -3.53 22.23 -6.41
N ALA A 35 -3.27 20.91 -6.28
CA ALA A 35 -4.32 19.92 -6.04
C ALA A 35 -4.95 20.08 -4.66
N THR A 36 -6.28 20.10 -4.60
CA THR A 36 -7.01 20.09 -3.33
C THR A 36 -7.20 18.66 -2.82
N LEU A 37 -7.59 18.49 -1.56
CA LEU A 37 -7.92 17.16 -1.04
C LEU A 37 -9.01 16.47 -1.88
N ILE A 38 -9.97 17.22 -2.42
CA ILE A 38 -11.03 16.67 -3.28
C ILE A 38 -10.45 16.06 -4.56
N ASP A 39 -9.42 16.68 -5.14
CA ASP A 39 -8.73 16.19 -6.33
C ASP A 39 -7.89 14.94 -6.04
N LEU A 40 -7.39 14.82 -4.80
CA LEU A 40 -6.50 13.74 -4.39
C LEU A 40 -7.23 12.53 -3.79
N LEU A 41 -8.42 12.67 -3.21
CA LEU A 41 -9.18 11.53 -2.66
C LEU A 41 -9.41 10.37 -3.65
N PRO A 42 -9.66 10.62 -4.96
CA PRO A 42 -9.74 9.55 -5.95
C PRO A 42 -8.43 8.80 -6.18
N THR A 43 -7.30 9.38 -5.79
CA THR A 43 -5.95 8.81 -6.02
C THR A 43 -5.55 7.78 -4.97
N VAL A 44 -6.19 7.81 -3.80
CA VAL A 44 -5.88 6.99 -2.61
C VAL A 44 -7.06 6.09 -2.19
N GLY A 45 -8.08 5.93 -3.04
CA GLY A 45 -9.33 5.24 -2.66
C GLY A 45 -10.08 4.56 -3.81
N MET A 46 -11.21 3.93 -3.47
CA MET A 46 -12.08 3.25 -4.43
C MET A 46 -12.73 4.23 -5.41
N MET A 47 -12.46 4.08 -6.71
CA MET A 47 -13.15 4.76 -7.81
C MET A 47 -14.69 4.67 -7.68
N ASN A 48 -15.42 5.72 -8.08
CA ASN A 48 -16.89 5.85 -8.04
C ASN A 48 -17.55 6.11 -6.67
N ARG A 49 -16.87 6.81 -5.75
CA ARG A 49 -17.51 7.40 -4.56
C ARG A 49 -18.06 8.79 -4.84
N ASP A 50 -19.07 9.18 -4.06
CA ASP A 50 -19.52 10.56 -3.98
C ASP A 50 -18.51 11.36 -3.13
N TYR A 51 -17.44 11.82 -3.80
CA TYR A 51 -16.34 12.53 -3.16
C TYR A 51 -16.77 13.91 -2.63
N GLU A 52 -17.78 14.54 -3.22
CA GLU A 52 -18.35 15.79 -2.70
C GLU A 52 -19.02 15.55 -1.35
N HIS A 53 -19.83 14.49 -1.23
CA HIS A 53 -20.41 14.12 0.05
C HIS A 53 -19.34 13.72 1.09
N GLN A 54 -18.31 12.99 0.66
CA GLN A 54 -17.20 12.63 1.54
C GLN A 54 -16.43 13.86 2.03
N ALA A 55 -16.11 14.79 1.14
CA ALA A 55 -15.48 16.07 1.47
C ALA A 55 -16.34 16.87 2.46
N ALA A 56 -17.66 16.93 2.28
CA ALA A 56 -18.56 17.58 3.23
C ALA A 56 -18.60 16.91 4.62
N VAL A 57 -18.31 15.60 4.70
CA VAL A 57 -18.13 14.91 6.00
C VAL A 57 -16.79 15.27 6.62
N LEU A 58 -15.72 15.33 5.82
CA LEU A 58 -14.37 15.67 6.27
C LEU A 58 -14.26 17.12 6.75
N ALA A 59 -14.84 18.07 6.01
CA ALA A 59 -14.95 19.47 6.40
C ALA A 59 -15.62 19.66 7.77
N ARG A 60 -16.68 18.89 8.05
CA ARG A 60 -17.33 18.90 9.38
C ARG A 60 -16.46 18.33 10.51
N ARG A 61 -15.39 17.62 10.18
CA ARG A 61 -14.41 17.06 11.12
C ARG A 61 -13.15 17.92 11.25
N GLY A 62 -13.13 19.10 10.65
CA GLY A 62 -11.99 20.04 10.72
C GLY A 62 -10.87 19.70 9.75
N ILE A 63 -11.22 19.17 8.58
CA ILE A 63 -10.31 18.99 7.44
C ILE A 63 -10.61 20.06 6.40
N ASP A 64 -9.61 20.82 6.01
CA ASP A 64 -9.70 21.83 4.96
C ASP A 64 -9.66 21.15 3.60
N VAL A 65 -10.84 20.93 3.02
CA VAL A 65 -10.96 20.22 1.74
C VAL A 65 -10.61 21.09 0.53
N ASP A 66 -10.58 22.42 0.72
CA ASP A 66 -10.31 23.41 -0.32
C ASP A 66 -8.84 23.88 -0.31
N LYS A 67 -8.10 23.58 0.77
CA LYS A 67 -6.65 23.81 0.88
C LYS A 67 -5.89 23.05 -0.21
N GLN A 68 -4.90 23.69 -0.80
CA GLN A 68 -4.00 23.09 -1.78
C GLN A 68 -2.96 22.21 -1.10
N LEU A 69 -2.41 21.23 -1.82
CA LEU A 69 -1.40 20.34 -1.28
C LEU A 69 -0.13 21.09 -0.87
N SER A 70 0.29 22.07 -1.67
CA SER A 70 1.38 22.99 -1.33
C SER A 70 1.16 23.69 0.01
N ASP A 71 0.00 24.35 0.18
CA ASP A 71 -0.40 25.01 1.43
C ASP A 71 -0.47 24.02 2.61
N ALA A 72 -0.91 22.77 2.37
CA ALA A 72 -0.98 21.74 3.41
C ALA A 72 0.41 21.28 3.88
N LEU A 73 1.41 21.33 3.00
CA LEU A 73 2.80 21.02 3.34
C LEU A 73 3.49 22.23 3.99
N ASP A 74 3.34 23.42 3.42
CA ASP A 74 3.93 24.68 3.91
C ASP A 74 3.40 25.09 5.30
N ASP A 75 2.10 24.91 5.54
CA ASP A 75 1.48 25.24 6.83
C ASP A 75 1.74 24.16 7.91
N ASN A 76 2.35 23.02 7.54
CA ASN A 76 2.57 21.95 8.50
C ASN A 76 3.77 22.30 9.39
N PRO A 77 3.60 22.44 10.72
CA PRO A 77 4.67 22.88 11.60
C PRO A 77 5.80 21.85 11.75
N LEU A 78 5.63 20.63 11.23
CA LEU A 78 6.65 19.58 11.26
C LEU A 78 7.33 19.36 9.92
N ILE A 79 7.03 20.17 8.90
CA ILE A 79 7.67 20.12 7.58
C ILE A 79 8.54 21.37 7.44
N ASP A 80 9.83 21.18 7.19
CA ASP A 80 10.80 22.26 7.04
C ASP A 80 10.93 22.73 5.59
N ASP A 81 10.90 21.79 4.64
CA ASP A 81 11.04 22.05 3.21
C ASP A 81 10.36 20.91 2.41
N TYR A 82 9.98 21.19 1.18
CA TYR A 82 9.50 20.17 0.26
C TYR A 82 9.89 20.45 -1.20
N SER A 83 10.01 19.39 -2.00
CA SER A 83 10.17 19.47 -3.45
C SER A 83 9.16 18.60 -4.17
N ILE A 84 8.76 19.03 -5.36
CA ILE A 84 7.91 18.28 -6.28
C ILE A 84 8.67 18.10 -7.58
N ASP A 85 9.02 16.85 -7.91
CA ASP A 85 9.89 16.54 -9.02
C ASP A 85 9.39 15.30 -9.79
N PHE A 86 9.80 15.17 -11.04
CA PHE A 86 9.61 13.91 -11.77
C PHE A 86 10.58 12.85 -11.24
N VAL A 87 10.09 11.63 -11.06
CA VAL A 87 10.95 10.50 -10.68
C VAL A 87 11.87 10.13 -11.86
N ASP A 88 13.18 10.34 -11.72
CA ASP A 88 14.18 9.92 -12.70
C ASP A 88 14.76 8.54 -12.36
N SER A 89 13.98 7.48 -12.64
CA SER A 89 14.40 6.09 -12.47
C SER A 89 14.17 5.24 -13.73
N ALA A 90 14.82 4.08 -13.80
CA ALA A 90 14.59 3.14 -14.90
C ALA A 90 13.14 2.60 -14.88
N GLU A 91 12.58 2.49 -13.69
CA GLU A 91 11.22 2.07 -13.40
C GLU A 91 10.22 3.12 -13.88
N ALA A 92 10.43 4.40 -13.54
CA ALA A 92 9.59 5.50 -14.01
C ALA A 92 9.58 5.61 -15.54
N ARG A 93 10.74 5.40 -16.19
CA ARG A 93 10.82 5.33 -17.66
C ARG A 93 10.00 4.18 -18.25
N LYS A 94 9.95 3.02 -17.58
CA LYS A 94 9.10 1.90 -18.02
C LYS A 94 7.61 2.23 -17.88
N VAL A 95 7.19 2.84 -16.77
CA VAL A 95 5.81 3.28 -16.56
C VAL A 95 5.37 4.21 -17.68
N LEU A 96 6.19 5.21 -18.03
CA LEU A 96 5.94 6.12 -19.15
C LEU A 96 5.80 5.40 -20.50
N LEU A 97 6.68 4.44 -20.79
CA LEU A 97 6.64 3.71 -22.06
C LEU A 97 5.44 2.78 -22.18
N VAL A 98 4.96 2.19 -21.07
CA VAL A 98 3.88 1.19 -21.05
C VAL A 98 2.50 1.85 -20.97
N SER A 99 2.34 2.80 -20.06
CA SER A 99 1.04 3.41 -19.73
C SER A 99 0.86 4.81 -20.35
N GLY A 100 1.96 5.49 -20.68
CA GLY A 100 1.96 6.91 -21.02
C GLY A 100 1.91 7.84 -19.81
N GLU A 101 1.94 7.30 -18.58
CA GLU A 101 1.93 8.04 -17.32
C GLU A 101 3.36 8.38 -16.86
N LYS A 102 3.54 9.55 -16.25
CA LYS A 102 4.76 9.92 -15.54
C LYS A 102 4.60 9.69 -14.05
N LEU A 103 5.71 9.47 -13.35
CA LEU A 103 5.72 9.47 -11.89
C LEU A 103 6.21 10.82 -11.41
N VAL A 104 5.44 11.44 -10.52
CA VAL A 104 5.80 12.66 -9.80
C VAL A 104 5.97 12.28 -8.33
N GLU A 105 7.11 12.65 -7.76
CA GLU A 105 7.40 12.51 -6.34
C GLU A 105 7.29 13.85 -5.63
N ILE A 106 6.77 13.82 -4.42
CA ILE A 106 6.83 14.90 -3.45
C ILE A 106 7.71 14.39 -2.31
N LYS A 107 8.78 15.12 -2.02
CA LYS A 107 9.68 14.85 -0.91
C LYS A 107 9.59 16.00 0.07
N ALA A 108 9.16 15.73 1.28
CA ALA A 108 9.11 16.71 2.35
C ALA A 108 10.08 16.29 3.47
N GLU A 109 10.96 17.21 3.88
CA GLU A 109 11.85 17.02 5.03
C GLU A 109 11.11 17.46 6.30
N THR A 110 11.10 16.61 7.32
CA THR A 110 10.48 16.92 8.60
C THR A 110 11.46 17.61 9.55
N GLU A 111 10.95 18.33 10.56
CA GLU A 111 11.79 18.95 11.62
C GLU A 111 12.73 17.93 12.31
N SER A 112 12.33 16.65 12.35
CA SER A 112 13.13 15.55 12.91
C SER A 112 14.28 15.10 11.98
N GLY A 113 14.38 15.66 10.77
CA GLY A 113 15.31 15.25 9.72
C GLY A 113 14.91 13.96 8.99
N ASN A 114 13.62 13.59 9.03
CA ASN A 114 13.09 12.45 8.28
C ASN A 114 12.54 12.93 6.93
N GLU A 115 12.47 12.03 5.95
CA GLU A 115 11.92 12.30 4.62
C GLU A 115 10.55 11.63 4.48
N LEU A 116 9.51 12.43 4.27
CA LEU A 116 8.20 11.99 3.80
C LEU A 116 8.21 11.97 2.27
N LEU A 117 7.87 10.82 1.69
CA LEU A 117 7.80 10.61 0.24
C LEU A 117 6.38 10.26 -0.17
N MET A 118 5.81 11.02 -1.09
CA MET A 118 4.58 10.70 -1.82
C MET A 118 4.88 10.54 -3.30
N VAL A 119 4.33 9.53 -3.96
CA VAL A 119 4.50 9.33 -5.41
C VAL A 119 3.15 9.12 -6.07
N PHE A 120 2.89 9.91 -7.11
CA PHE A 120 1.67 9.87 -7.91
C PHE A 120 1.96 9.51 -9.35
N THR A 121 1.06 8.76 -9.99
CA THR A 121 1.05 8.72 -11.45
C THR A 121 0.39 9.99 -11.98
N THR A 122 0.86 10.51 -13.11
CA THR A 122 0.32 11.71 -13.74
C THR A 122 0.27 11.56 -15.25
N LEU A 123 -0.67 12.26 -15.87
CA LEU A 123 -0.79 12.36 -17.31
C LEU A 123 -0.71 13.82 -17.73
N ASP A 124 0.30 14.13 -18.54
CA ASP A 124 0.44 15.44 -19.15
C ASP A 124 -0.84 15.85 -19.88
N LYS A 125 -1.07 17.15 -19.88
CA LYS A 125 -2.15 17.78 -20.63
C LYS A 125 -2.07 17.41 -22.11
N LYS A 126 -3.06 16.64 -22.58
CA LYS A 126 -3.23 16.36 -24.01
C LYS A 126 -3.84 17.59 -24.71
N PHE A 127 -3.45 17.83 -25.96
CA PHE A 127 -3.98 18.93 -26.80
C PHE A 127 -5.52 18.94 -26.75
N LEU A 128 -6.11 20.05 -26.27
CA LEU A 128 -7.56 20.29 -26.00
C LEU A 128 -8.12 19.87 -24.63
N LYS A 129 -7.36 19.22 -23.74
CA LYS A 129 -7.76 19.09 -22.31
C LYS A 129 -7.36 20.34 -21.53
N HIS A 130 -8.11 20.67 -20.48
CA HIS A 130 -7.92 21.90 -19.70
C HIS A 130 -6.86 21.77 -18.58
N TYR A 131 -6.55 20.55 -18.12
CA TYR A 131 -5.66 20.27 -16.98
C TYR A 131 -4.82 19.00 -17.21
N ALA A 132 -3.65 18.89 -16.56
CA ALA A 132 -2.93 17.63 -16.38
C ALA A 132 -3.68 16.75 -15.38
N ALA A 133 -3.78 15.43 -15.62
CA ALA A 133 -4.56 14.55 -14.76
C ALA A 133 -3.68 13.86 -13.72
N ILE A 134 -4.10 13.93 -12.47
CA ILE A 134 -3.47 13.20 -11.36
C ILE A 134 -4.12 11.81 -11.31
N GLY A 135 -3.28 10.78 -11.41
CA GLY A 135 -3.66 9.38 -11.28
C GLY A 135 -3.41 8.88 -9.86
N PRO A 136 -3.47 7.55 -9.63
CA PRO A 136 -3.31 6.97 -8.30
C PRO A 136 -2.02 7.39 -7.60
N MET A 137 -2.10 7.57 -6.28
CA MET A 137 -0.93 7.58 -5.42
C MET A 137 -0.43 6.15 -5.32
N VAL A 138 0.81 5.92 -5.77
CA VAL A 138 1.43 4.60 -5.81
C VAL A 138 2.35 4.36 -4.62
N ARG A 139 2.69 5.42 -3.89
CA ARG A 139 3.58 5.32 -2.72
C ARG A 139 3.33 6.45 -1.74
N LEU A 140 3.30 6.10 -0.46
CA LEU A 140 3.45 7.01 0.67
C LEU A 140 4.40 6.35 1.65
N ALA A 141 5.50 7.01 1.98
CA ALA A 141 6.53 6.45 2.85
C ALA A 141 7.19 7.52 3.72
N ILE A 142 7.75 7.09 4.84
CA ILE A 142 8.57 7.93 5.74
C ILE A 142 9.93 7.24 5.92
N SER A 143 11.01 8.01 5.94
CA SER A 143 12.38 7.48 6.02
C SER A 143 13.26 8.34 6.93
N ASN A 144 14.17 7.71 7.68
CA ASN A 144 15.21 8.43 8.43
C ASN A 144 16.60 8.32 7.78
N GLY A 145 16.65 7.86 6.52
CA GLY A 145 17.88 7.59 5.77
C GLY A 145 18.53 6.23 6.03
N GLU A 146 18.24 5.57 7.16
CA GLU A 146 18.65 4.19 7.46
C GLU A 146 17.50 3.19 7.28
N ASP A 147 16.31 3.58 7.73
CA ASP A 147 15.08 2.82 7.69
C ASP A 147 14.02 3.59 6.93
N SER A 148 13.15 2.86 6.24
CA SER A 148 11.94 3.38 5.62
C SER A 148 10.74 2.55 6.03
N TYR A 149 9.62 3.23 6.28
CA TYR A 149 8.32 2.60 6.42
C TYR A 149 7.42 3.04 5.27
N GLU A 150 6.85 2.09 4.55
CA GLU A 150 5.89 2.35 3.48
C GLU A 150 4.48 2.12 4.02
N VAL A 151 3.63 3.11 3.85
CA VAL A 151 2.24 3.08 4.30
C VAL A 151 1.45 2.16 3.39
N SER A 152 0.63 1.30 3.97
CA SER A 152 -0.23 0.41 3.20
C SER A 152 -1.29 1.19 2.42
N PRO A 153 -1.72 0.72 1.24
CA PRO A 153 -2.72 1.40 0.42
C PRO A 153 -4.01 1.75 1.18
N GLU A 154 -4.48 0.89 2.09
CA GLU A 154 -5.68 1.16 2.89
C GLU A 154 -5.55 2.36 3.84
N ASP A 155 -4.32 2.67 4.28
CA ASP A 155 -4.04 3.72 5.23
C ASP A 155 -3.60 5.03 4.56
N MET A 156 -3.19 5.00 3.29
CA MET A 156 -2.76 6.20 2.54
C MET A 156 -3.80 7.31 2.58
N GLN A 157 -5.08 6.96 2.41
CA GLN A 157 -6.17 7.93 2.46
C GLN A 157 -6.25 8.64 3.81
N LEU A 158 -6.01 7.92 4.92
CA LEU A 158 -6.07 8.49 6.25
C LEU A 158 -4.95 9.53 6.44
N TYR A 159 -3.70 9.14 6.20
CA TYR A 159 -2.57 10.03 6.38
C TYR A 159 -2.63 11.24 5.45
N LEU A 160 -2.99 11.01 4.18
CA LEU A 160 -3.20 12.11 3.23
C LEU A 160 -4.29 13.07 3.73
N THR A 161 -5.44 12.57 4.20
CA THR A 161 -6.54 13.41 4.66
C THR A 161 -6.13 14.28 5.86
N VAL A 162 -5.38 13.73 6.81
CA VAL A 162 -5.00 14.45 8.03
C VAL A 162 -3.98 15.56 7.77
N LEU A 163 -3.16 15.47 6.71
CA LEU A 163 -2.29 16.57 6.28
C LEU A 163 -3.07 17.86 5.99
N PHE A 164 -4.32 17.75 5.54
CA PHE A 164 -5.19 18.88 5.23
C PHE A 164 -6.00 19.36 6.45
N ALA A 165 -5.65 19.01 7.68
CA ALA A 165 -6.41 19.46 8.84
C ALA A 165 -6.38 21.00 9.00
N ASP A 166 -7.52 21.60 9.36
CA ASP A 166 -7.65 23.07 9.58
C ASP A 166 -6.71 23.59 10.68
N LYS A 167 -6.30 22.70 11.58
CA LYS A 167 -5.47 23.02 12.74
C LYS A 167 -4.09 22.41 12.56
N GLU A 168 -3.06 23.23 12.72
CA GLU A 168 -1.65 22.83 12.69
C GLU A 168 -1.35 21.63 13.61
N GLU A 169 -1.92 21.60 14.83
CA GLU A 169 -1.75 20.49 15.77
C GLU A 169 -2.22 19.14 15.19
N HIS A 170 -3.31 19.15 14.42
CA HIS A 170 -3.85 17.95 13.80
C HIS A 170 -3.06 17.57 12.53
N ALA A 171 -2.64 18.56 11.74
CA ALA A 171 -1.80 18.33 10.57
C ALA A 171 -0.44 17.72 10.97
N ALA A 172 0.12 18.18 12.10
CA ALA A 172 1.31 17.63 12.72
C ALA A 172 1.11 16.18 13.24
N GLU A 173 -0.11 15.79 13.61
CA GLU A 173 -0.39 14.43 14.10
C GLU A 173 -0.12 13.39 13.01
N ALA A 174 -0.41 13.69 11.74
CA ALA A 174 -0.10 12.79 10.62
C ALA A 174 1.40 12.50 10.55
N ILE A 175 2.23 13.54 10.59
CA ILE A 175 3.69 13.43 10.51
C ILE A 175 4.23 12.67 11.73
N ASN A 176 3.87 13.09 12.94
CA ASN A 176 4.28 12.40 14.17
C ASN A 176 3.91 10.91 14.16
N ARG A 177 2.72 10.58 13.65
CA ARG A 177 2.27 9.20 13.59
C ARG A 177 3.06 8.41 12.56
N LEU A 178 3.34 8.96 11.38
CA LEU A 178 4.22 8.34 10.39
C LEU A 178 5.63 8.13 10.98
N GLU A 179 6.22 9.14 11.61
CA GLU A 179 7.53 9.02 12.24
C GLU A 179 7.57 7.95 13.34
N SER A 180 6.47 7.76 14.08
CA SER A 180 6.37 6.71 15.10
C SER A 180 6.44 5.28 14.53
N LEU A 181 6.19 5.11 13.22
CA LEU A 181 6.29 3.83 12.53
C LEU A 181 7.74 3.48 12.18
N LEU A 182 8.66 4.45 12.24
CA LEU A 182 10.07 4.19 12.06
C LEU A 182 10.59 3.36 13.26
N PRO A 183 11.31 2.26 13.02
CA PRO A 183 11.75 1.37 14.08
C PRO A 183 12.72 2.09 15.03
N SER A 184 12.34 2.22 16.31
CA SER A 184 13.22 2.86 17.30
C SER A 184 14.48 2.03 17.54
N LYS A 185 15.60 2.68 17.89
CA LYS A 185 16.84 1.99 18.32
C LYS A 185 16.59 0.99 19.46
N ALA A 186 15.59 1.25 20.32
CA ALA A 186 15.20 0.35 21.41
C ALA A 186 14.40 -0.87 20.92
N GLN A 187 13.52 -0.72 19.91
CA GLN A 187 12.87 -1.85 19.23
C GLN A 187 13.88 -2.66 18.43
N LYS A 188 14.83 -2.03 17.74
CA LYS A 188 15.96 -2.72 17.09
C LYS A 188 16.81 -3.47 18.11
N ALA A 189 17.14 -2.87 19.26
CA ALA A 189 17.87 -3.54 20.32
C ALA A 189 17.07 -4.70 20.93
N ARG A 190 15.74 -4.58 21.07
CA ARG A 190 14.86 -5.67 21.50
C ARG A 190 14.72 -6.77 20.46
N GLN A 191 14.56 -6.44 19.19
CA GLN A 191 14.54 -7.41 18.09
C GLN A 191 15.91 -8.10 17.93
N ALA A 192 17.00 -7.36 18.12
CA ALA A 192 18.35 -7.90 18.15
C ALA A 192 18.61 -8.73 19.41
N LEU A 193 18.03 -8.38 20.56
CA LEU A 193 18.06 -9.18 21.79
C LEU A 193 17.22 -10.45 21.63
N VAL A 194 16.05 -10.38 21.01
CA VAL A 194 15.19 -11.54 20.70
C VAL A 194 15.86 -12.43 19.64
N ALA A 195 16.55 -11.86 18.65
CA ALA A 195 17.36 -12.59 17.68
C ALA A 195 18.65 -13.15 18.32
N ALA A 196 19.23 -12.47 19.31
CA ALA A 196 20.36 -12.94 20.11
C ALA A 196 19.95 -14.07 21.07
N GLU A 197 18.74 -13.99 21.61
CA GLU A 197 18.15 -15.00 22.49
C GLU A 197 17.67 -16.22 21.69
N ALA A 198 17.24 -16.03 20.44
CA ALA A 198 17.03 -17.08 19.45
C ALA A 198 18.35 -17.71 18.92
N SER A 199 19.51 -17.08 19.16
CA SER A 199 20.84 -17.61 18.79
C SER A 199 21.64 -18.11 19.98
N ASN A 200 21.08 -18.10 21.20
CA ASN A 200 21.59 -18.93 22.29
C ASN A 200 21.25 -20.39 21.98
N PRO A 201 22.22 -21.32 22.05
CA PRO A 201 21.99 -22.72 21.72
C PRO A 201 21.21 -23.39 22.86
N VAL A 202 19.89 -23.21 22.84
CA VAL A 202 18.99 -24.27 23.30
C VAL A 202 19.26 -25.44 22.38
N GLU A 203 19.55 -26.60 22.97
CA GLU A 203 19.79 -27.86 22.29
C GLU A 203 18.70 -28.06 21.21
N ALA A 204 19.09 -27.77 19.97
CA ALA A 204 18.17 -27.56 18.87
C ALA A 204 17.60 -28.91 18.42
N GLN A 205 16.30 -29.11 18.63
CA GLN A 205 15.54 -29.91 17.69
C GLN A 205 15.56 -29.17 16.34
N PRO A 206 15.80 -29.87 15.22
CA PRO A 206 16.12 -29.22 13.96
C PRO A 206 14.88 -28.47 13.45
N VAL A 207 14.92 -27.14 13.52
CA VAL A 207 14.06 -26.30 12.68
C VAL A 207 14.69 -26.33 11.29
N ALA A 208 14.01 -27.03 10.38
CA ALA A 208 14.45 -27.21 9.01
C ALA A 208 14.55 -25.85 8.31
N ALA A 209 15.58 -25.69 7.48
CA ALA A 209 15.67 -24.59 6.54
C ALA A 209 14.47 -24.61 5.57
N PRO A 210 13.98 -23.45 5.08
CA PRO A 210 12.94 -23.42 4.07
C PRO A 210 13.44 -24.18 2.84
N VAL A 211 12.78 -25.30 2.55
CA VAL A 211 13.15 -26.17 1.44
C VAL A 211 12.81 -25.42 0.15
N ALA A 212 13.76 -25.20 -0.75
CA ALA A 212 13.57 -24.44 -2.00
C ALA A 212 12.35 -24.88 -2.86
N GLY A 213 11.79 -26.08 -2.61
CA GLY A 213 10.56 -26.57 -3.23
C GLY A 213 9.25 -25.96 -2.69
N LEU A 214 9.17 -25.56 -1.41
CA LEU A 214 7.93 -25.05 -0.81
C LEU A 214 7.53 -23.69 -1.41
N GLN A 215 8.47 -22.74 -1.41
CA GLN A 215 8.22 -21.40 -1.97
C GLN A 215 7.79 -21.48 -3.43
N THR A 216 8.45 -22.32 -4.22
CA THR A 216 8.11 -22.55 -5.63
C THR A 216 6.70 -23.13 -5.78
N ALA A 217 6.30 -24.07 -4.92
CA ALA A 217 4.96 -24.65 -4.94
C ALA A 217 3.87 -23.62 -4.58
N ILE A 218 4.13 -22.77 -3.58
CA ILE A 218 3.23 -21.69 -3.18
C ILE A 218 3.06 -20.69 -4.33
N GLU A 219 4.16 -20.17 -4.87
CA GLU A 219 4.14 -19.20 -5.97
C GLU A 219 3.44 -19.78 -7.20
N THR A 220 3.73 -21.03 -7.56
CA THR A 220 3.08 -21.70 -8.70
C THR A 220 1.56 -21.80 -8.48
N HIS A 221 1.13 -22.15 -7.28
CA HIS A 221 -0.29 -22.26 -6.97
C HIS A 221 -0.99 -20.90 -7.05
N ILE A 222 -0.43 -19.87 -6.41
CA ILE A 222 -1.01 -18.53 -6.40
C ILE A 222 -1.06 -17.94 -7.81
N GLN A 223 -0.01 -18.14 -8.62
CA GLN A 223 -0.02 -17.71 -10.02
C GLN A 223 -1.08 -18.45 -10.85
N GLN A 224 -1.39 -19.72 -10.54
CA GLN A 224 -2.52 -20.42 -11.18
C GLN A 224 -3.87 -19.84 -10.79
N GLU A 225 -4.05 -19.41 -9.54
CA GLU A 225 -5.28 -18.72 -9.10
C GLU A 225 -5.42 -17.36 -9.75
N ILE A 226 -4.35 -16.54 -9.75
CA ILE A 226 -4.32 -15.25 -10.43
C ILE A 226 -4.57 -15.40 -11.93
N ALA A 227 -3.98 -16.40 -12.59
CA ALA A 227 -4.21 -16.64 -14.01
C ALA A 227 -5.65 -17.06 -14.32
N ARG A 228 -6.34 -17.71 -13.37
CA ARG A 228 -7.73 -18.16 -13.52
C ARG A 228 -8.73 -17.04 -13.24
N ASP A 229 -8.55 -16.36 -12.12
CA ASP A 229 -9.56 -15.49 -11.53
C ASP A 229 -9.15 -14.01 -11.53
N GLY A 230 -7.92 -13.69 -11.93
CA GLY A 230 -7.36 -12.34 -11.89
C GLY A 230 -6.91 -11.93 -10.49
N GLY A 231 -6.35 -10.72 -10.40
CA GLY A 231 -5.88 -10.13 -9.16
C GLY A 231 -4.36 -10.10 -9.01
N ALA A 232 -3.90 -9.67 -7.85
CA ALA A 232 -2.51 -9.64 -7.44
C ALA A 232 -2.39 -10.06 -5.99
N GLU A 233 -1.34 -10.82 -5.67
CA GLU A 233 -1.11 -11.27 -4.31
C GLU A 233 -0.36 -10.20 -3.50
N TYR A 234 -0.72 -10.03 -2.23
CA TYR A 234 0.07 -9.29 -1.25
C TYR A 234 1.07 -10.21 -0.54
N ALA A 235 2.20 -10.47 -1.21
CA ALA A 235 3.19 -11.47 -0.77
C ALA A 235 3.84 -11.16 0.59
N GLU A 236 3.96 -9.89 0.99
CA GLU A 236 4.61 -9.50 2.25
C GLU A 236 3.77 -9.85 3.48
N ALA A 237 2.44 -9.88 3.35
CA ALA A 237 1.53 -10.31 4.42
C ALA A 237 1.30 -11.82 4.44
N ARG A 238 1.97 -12.59 3.57
CA ARG A 238 1.84 -14.03 3.51
C ARG A 238 2.40 -14.64 4.80
N VAL A 239 1.59 -15.43 5.48
CA VAL A 239 2.03 -16.22 6.64
C VAL A 239 2.26 -17.64 6.20
N VAL A 240 3.48 -18.13 6.42
CA VAL A 240 3.85 -19.53 6.19
C VAL A 240 4.22 -20.13 7.54
N GLN A 241 3.51 -21.20 7.93
CA GLN A 241 3.80 -21.97 9.12
C GLN A 241 4.11 -23.40 8.71
N GLU A 242 5.35 -23.83 8.92
CA GLU A 242 5.76 -25.22 8.71
C GLU A 242 5.44 -26.05 9.96
N LEU A 243 4.81 -27.21 9.76
CA LEU A 243 4.54 -28.22 10.79
C LEU A 243 4.21 -29.57 10.17
N ASP A 244 4.47 -30.65 10.89
CA ASP A 244 4.06 -32.01 10.51
C ASP A 244 2.54 -32.19 10.78
N LEU A 245 1.71 -32.06 9.73
CA LEU A 245 0.25 -32.12 9.85
C LEU A 245 -0.30 -33.55 9.80
N ASN A 246 0.45 -34.48 9.24
CA ASN A 246 0.03 -35.87 9.02
C ASN A 246 0.77 -36.88 9.91
N ALA A 247 1.68 -36.41 10.77
CA ALA A 247 2.53 -37.18 11.65
C ALA A 247 3.45 -38.19 10.92
N ASP A 248 3.86 -37.87 9.69
CA ASP A 248 4.77 -38.71 8.88
C ASP A 248 6.26 -38.38 9.11
N GLY A 249 6.56 -37.35 9.91
CA GLY A 249 7.89 -36.88 10.22
C GLY A 249 8.49 -35.90 9.20
N ALA A 250 7.77 -35.58 8.12
CA ALA A 250 8.09 -34.49 7.21
C ALA A 250 7.35 -33.20 7.61
N GLN A 251 7.94 -32.05 7.30
CA GLN A 251 7.29 -30.75 7.54
C GLN A 251 6.36 -30.44 6.37
N ASP A 252 5.06 -30.34 6.66
CA ASP A 252 4.06 -29.74 5.78
C ASP A 252 4.01 -28.22 6.00
N ALA A 253 3.17 -27.51 5.26
CA ALA A 253 3.01 -26.07 5.42
C ALA A 253 1.54 -25.63 5.41
N LEU A 254 1.20 -24.76 6.36
CA LEU A 254 0.01 -23.92 6.34
C LEU A 254 0.39 -22.56 5.77
N VAL A 255 -0.35 -22.11 4.76
CA VAL A 255 -0.07 -20.87 4.06
C VAL A 255 -1.33 -20.03 4.06
N LEU A 256 -1.24 -18.85 4.66
CA LEU A 256 -2.26 -17.82 4.59
C LEU A 256 -1.79 -16.75 3.62
N TYR A 257 -2.52 -16.55 2.53
CA TYR A 257 -2.20 -15.56 1.52
C TYR A 257 -3.46 -14.81 1.11
N SER A 258 -3.27 -13.62 0.54
CA SER A 258 -4.37 -12.76 0.10
C SER A 258 -4.18 -12.39 -1.36
N ILE A 259 -5.21 -12.58 -2.18
CA ILE A 259 -5.27 -12.09 -3.56
C ILE A 259 -6.27 -10.94 -3.60
N GLU A 260 -5.78 -9.75 -3.90
CA GLU A 260 -6.60 -8.57 -4.16
C GLU A 260 -7.04 -8.56 -5.62
N GLY A 261 -8.27 -8.15 -5.90
CA GLY A 261 -8.73 -8.03 -7.28
C GLY A 261 -9.29 -9.33 -7.87
N GLN A 262 -9.38 -10.40 -7.09
CA GLN A 262 -9.86 -11.70 -7.57
C GLN A 262 -11.31 -11.59 -8.06
N GLY A 263 -11.60 -12.17 -9.23
CA GLY A 263 -12.89 -12.07 -9.91
C GLY A 263 -13.19 -10.68 -10.48
N GLY A 264 -12.22 -9.77 -10.52
CA GLY A 264 -12.38 -8.39 -10.99
C GLY A 264 -13.09 -7.46 -9.99
N GLY A 265 -13.18 -7.85 -8.72
CA GLY A 265 -13.72 -7.01 -7.63
C GLY A 265 -12.65 -6.19 -6.92
N ASN A 266 -13.04 -5.32 -5.98
CA ASN A 266 -12.11 -4.50 -5.17
C ASN A 266 -11.87 -5.09 -3.77
N SER A 267 -12.12 -6.38 -3.58
CA SER A 267 -11.91 -7.08 -2.31
C SER A 267 -10.66 -7.93 -2.36
N ALA A 268 -9.97 -8.05 -1.22
CA ALA A 268 -9.01 -9.12 -1.00
C ALA A 268 -9.74 -10.40 -0.60
N VAL A 269 -9.44 -11.50 -1.27
CA VAL A 269 -9.82 -12.85 -0.85
C VAL A 269 -8.64 -13.44 -0.12
N GLN A 270 -8.83 -13.74 1.16
CA GLN A 270 -7.82 -14.38 1.97
C GLN A 270 -8.06 -15.89 2.00
N THR A 271 -7.03 -16.65 1.70
CA THR A 271 -7.10 -18.10 1.56
C THR A 271 -6.12 -18.76 2.50
N LEU A 272 -6.60 -19.75 3.25
CA LEU A 272 -5.79 -20.68 4.02
C LEU A 272 -5.60 -21.95 3.19
N ALA A 273 -4.34 -22.26 2.88
CA ALA A 273 -3.94 -23.42 2.10
C ALA A 273 -3.05 -24.38 2.90
N VAL A 274 -3.16 -25.66 2.61
CA VAL A 274 -2.32 -26.73 3.15
C VAL A 274 -1.47 -27.30 2.03
N PHE A 275 -0.16 -27.27 2.19
CA PHE A 275 0.81 -27.90 1.30
C PHE A 275 1.43 -29.09 2.01
N HIS A 276 1.34 -30.28 1.43
CA HIS A 276 2.03 -31.45 1.96
C HIS A 276 3.39 -31.63 1.32
N SER A 277 4.33 -32.14 2.12
CA SER A 277 5.57 -32.69 1.59
C SER A 277 5.27 -33.99 0.82
N GLU A 278 5.84 -34.13 -0.37
CA GLU A 278 5.75 -35.33 -1.21
C GLU A 278 7.13 -35.70 -1.77
N GLU A 279 7.26 -36.91 -2.32
CA GLU A 279 8.45 -37.31 -3.08
C GLU A 279 8.67 -36.37 -4.28
N GLY A 280 9.56 -35.39 -4.11
CA GLY A 280 9.94 -34.44 -5.16
C GLY A 280 9.52 -32.98 -4.89
N GLY A 281 8.87 -32.66 -3.77
CA GLY A 281 8.57 -31.27 -3.42
C GLY A 281 7.35 -31.10 -2.51
N TYR A 282 6.59 -30.04 -2.76
CA TYR A 282 5.36 -29.72 -2.04
C TYR A 282 4.17 -29.67 -3.00
N ALA A 283 3.03 -30.17 -2.56
CA ALA A 283 1.78 -30.13 -3.32
C ALA A 283 0.64 -29.57 -2.47
N LEU A 284 -0.20 -28.72 -3.08
CA LEU A 284 -1.44 -28.26 -2.46
C LEU A 284 -2.35 -29.47 -2.18
N ARG A 285 -2.80 -29.61 -0.94
CA ARG A 285 -3.82 -30.60 -0.55
C ARG A 285 -5.21 -30.03 -0.46
N ALA A 286 -5.33 -28.88 0.18
CA ALA A 286 -6.61 -28.23 0.42
C ALA A 286 -6.42 -26.73 0.53
N SER A 287 -7.46 -25.98 0.20
CA SER A 287 -7.56 -24.56 0.53
C SER A 287 -8.99 -24.20 0.92
N THR A 288 -9.14 -23.14 1.70
CA THR A 288 -10.45 -22.58 2.06
C THR A 288 -10.33 -21.07 2.24
N VAL A 289 -11.43 -20.36 2.00
CA VAL A 289 -11.49 -18.90 2.20
C VAL A 289 -11.63 -18.62 3.69
N VAL A 290 -10.80 -17.70 4.17
CA VAL A 290 -10.83 -17.17 5.53
C VAL A 290 -11.71 -15.92 5.54
N ASN A 291 -12.55 -15.79 6.56
CA ASN A 291 -13.46 -14.66 6.68
C ASN A 291 -12.75 -13.50 7.39
N GLY A 292 -12.80 -12.30 6.80
CA GLY A 292 -12.20 -11.09 7.37
C GLY A 292 -10.70 -11.00 7.11
N SER A 293 -9.97 -10.35 8.01
CA SER A 293 -8.54 -10.06 7.88
C SER A 293 -7.76 -10.82 8.95
N ALA A 294 -7.43 -12.07 8.66
CA ALA A 294 -6.55 -12.86 9.51
C ALA A 294 -5.09 -12.39 9.36
N THR A 295 -4.39 -12.31 10.48
CA THR A 295 -2.99 -11.87 10.56
C THR A 295 -2.04 -13.00 10.96
N GLY A 296 -2.57 -14.20 11.22
CA GLY A 296 -1.77 -15.35 11.61
C GLY A 296 -2.50 -16.67 11.48
N VAL A 297 -1.74 -17.76 11.56
CA VAL A 297 -2.23 -19.13 11.59
C VAL A 297 -1.58 -19.89 12.73
N LYS A 298 -2.36 -20.69 13.46
CA LYS A 298 -1.87 -21.49 14.60
C LYS A 298 -2.50 -22.88 14.57
N LEU A 299 -1.75 -23.89 14.98
CA LEU A 299 -2.31 -25.21 15.28
C LEU A 299 -2.80 -25.22 16.74
N LEU A 300 -4.10 -25.40 16.97
CA LEU A 300 -4.69 -25.49 18.31
C LEU A 300 -4.71 -26.93 18.85
N ALA A 301 -4.83 -27.89 17.95
CA ALA A 301 -4.83 -29.33 18.21
C ALA A 301 -4.41 -30.06 16.92
N PRO A 302 -4.04 -31.36 16.94
CA PRO A 302 -3.53 -32.08 15.76
C PRO A 302 -4.38 -31.97 14.49
N GLN A 303 -5.69 -31.73 14.63
CA GLN A 303 -6.63 -31.59 13.52
C GLN A 303 -7.42 -30.27 13.58
N THR A 304 -6.95 -29.29 14.36
CA THR A 304 -7.64 -28.01 14.52
C THR A 304 -6.67 -26.88 14.27
N ILE A 305 -6.87 -26.22 13.13
CA ILE A 305 -6.11 -25.05 12.70
C ILE A 305 -6.95 -23.81 13.04
N ALA A 306 -6.32 -22.72 13.44
CA ALA A 306 -6.97 -21.45 13.64
C ALA A 306 -6.31 -20.36 12.81
N ALA A 307 -7.12 -19.61 12.08
CA ALA A 307 -6.73 -18.31 11.55
C ALA A 307 -7.06 -17.26 12.61
N SER A 308 -6.06 -16.51 13.03
CA SER A 308 -6.20 -15.45 14.04
C SER A 308 -6.37 -14.10 13.38
N SER A 309 -7.37 -13.33 13.83
CA SER A 309 -7.57 -11.92 13.47
C SER A 309 -7.66 -11.06 14.73
N LEU A 310 -7.57 -9.73 14.58
CA LEU A 310 -7.79 -8.79 15.66
C LEU A 310 -9.17 -8.16 15.51
N THR A 311 -9.89 -8.05 16.63
CA THR A 311 -11.20 -7.40 16.72
C THR A 311 -11.16 -6.31 17.79
N LEU A 312 -12.08 -5.35 17.68
CA LEU A 312 -12.18 -4.23 18.61
C LEU A 312 -12.66 -4.73 19.98
N GLY A 313 -11.81 -4.53 20.98
CA GLY A 313 -12.19 -4.58 22.38
C GLY A 313 -13.05 -3.39 22.82
N PRO A 314 -13.70 -3.49 23.98
CA PRO A 314 -14.57 -2.42 24.51
C PRO A 314 -13.83 -1.11 24.79
N ASP A 315 -12.52 -1.19 25.04
CA ASP A 315 -11.64 -0.05 25.32
C ASP A 315 -10.69 0.27 24.15
N ASP A 316 -10.79 -0.44 23.03
CA ASP A 316 -9.90 -0.23 21.89
C ASP A 316 -10.33 1.01 21.08
N PRO A 317 -9.37 1.89 20.72
CA PRO A 317 -9.59 2.85 19.65
C PRO A 317 -9.96 2.11 18.36
N MET A 318 -10.86 2.68 17.55
CA MET A 318 -11.33 2.07 16.29
C MET A 318 -10.20 1.69 15.31
N CYS A 319 -9.04 2.35 15.40
CA CYS A 319 -7.87 2.09 14.56
C CYS A 319 -6.92 1.01 15.11
N CYS A 320 -7.14 0.49 16.31
CA CYS A 320 -6.21 -0.42 16.98
C CYS A 320 -6.95 -1.57 17.68
N PRO A 321 -7.57 -2.49 16.91
CA PRO A 321 -8.15 -3.71 17.48
C PRO A 321 -7.04 -4.52 18.17
N SER A 322 -7.28 -4.93 19.42
CA SER A 322 -6.32 -5.63 20.27
C SER A 322 -6.83 -7.02 20.70
N VAL A 323 -8.12 -7.32 20.52
CA VAL A 323 -8.72 -8.58 20.96
C VAL A 323 -8.55 -9.65 19.89
N GLU A 324 -7.79 -10.70 20.20
CA GLU A 324 -7.60 -11.83 19.29
C GLU A 324 -8.93 -12.59 19.11
N SER A 325 -9.32 -12.77 17.86
CA SER A 325 -10.43 -13.61 17.42
C SER A 325 -9.89 -14.77 16.59
N LEU A 326 -10.44 -15.97 16.80
CA LEU A 326 -9.98 -17.20 16.15
C LEU A 326 -11.09 -17.79 15.29
N GLN A 327 -10.86 -17.86 13.99
CA GLN A 327 -11.65 -18.68 13.08
C GLN A 327 -11.03 -20.07 13.05
N LYS A 328 -11.78 -21.10 13.46
CA LYS A 328 -11.26 -22.46 13.61
C LYS A 328 -11.65 -23.32 12.41
N PHE A 329 -10.74 -24.20 12.01
CA PHE A 329 -10.91 -25.13 10.91
C PHE A 329 -10.51 -26.53 11.37
N SER A 330 -11.33 -27.52 11.03
CA SER A 330 -11.00 -28.94 11.16
C SER A 330 -10.19 -29.38 9.95
N TRP A 331 -9.07 -30.04 10.21
CA TRP A 331 -8.22 -30.69 9.19
C TRP A 331 -8.36 -32.20 9.29
N ASN A 332 -8.77 -32.86 8.21
CA ASN A 332 -8.96 -34.32 8.17
C ASN A 332 -7.94 -35.05 7.28
N GLY A 333 -6.91 -34.34 6.79
CA GLY A 333 -5.94 -34.86 5.82
C GLY A 333 -6.29 -34.60 4.35
N GLN A 334 -7.49 -34.09 4.07
CA GLN A 334 -7.98 -33.84 2.70
C GLN A 334 -8.66 -32.48 2.53
N GLU A 335 -9.35 -31.98 3.56
CA GLU A 335 -10.17 -30.78 3.48
C GLU A 335 -10.02 -29.93 4.74
N LEU A 336 -10.18 -28.61 4.58
CA LEU A 336 -10.34 -27.64 5.66
C LEU A 336 -11.82 -27.30 5.82
N VAL A 337 -12.42 -27.68 6.95
CA VAL A 337 -13.84 -27.39 7.24
C VAL A 337 -13.94 -26.40 8.39
N GLU A 338 -14.58 -25.25 8.17
CA GLU A 338 -14.80 -24.26 9.23
C GLU A 338 -15.64 -24.84 10.38
N LEU A 339 -15.14 -24.67 11.60
CA LEU A 339 -15.81 -25.05 12.84
C LEU A 339 -16.52 -23.81 13.41
N ARG A 340 -17.85 -23.86 13.48
CA ARG A 340 -18.68 -22.83 14.13
C ARG A 340 -18.83 -23.08 15.62
#